data_AF-A0A8S2FF11-F1
#
_entry.id   AF-A0A8S2FF11-F1
#
_cell.length_a   1.000
_cell.length_b   1.000
_cell.length_c   1.000
_cell.angle_alpha   90.00
_cell.angle_beta   90.00
_cell.angle_gamma   90.00
#
_symmetry.space_group_name_H-M   'P 1'
#
loop_
_entity.id
_entity.type
_entity.pdbx_description
1 polymer ?
#
loop_
_entity_poly.entity_id
_entity_poly.type
_entity_poly.pdbx_seq_one_letter_code
_entity_poly.pdbx_strand_id
1 'polypeptide(L)'
;MLTGPLSEILKFENVDLHLIKRLLLRDGRTLRNKSEKDDDDANDIVYYTELIDDNQTKNDELAVIYHDIGFCYYQLTFYLLSLKYYKKSLGLCSIITTTTEEQQKFNYKLLSTTMSLYHTLNDGKMALDYAFKCLRILEAIEPRGNQEQIELANYCQEAIDLYQQLTLETVNQQQQYANVWSTLAVIYYDLDQISECLDCCQKSMEIFNKTSTTPHGTAGLNYELYVNLHLKNGQRWVAEEFYRKALNIIKTHAPYELRVIIRIENKLVKMFLDSED
;
A
#
# COMPACT_ATOMS: atom_id res chain seq x y z
N MET A 1 23.61 -4.56 -22.20
CA MET A 1 24.76 -4.64 -21.27
C MET A 1 25.19 -3.22 -20.97
N LEU A 2 25.11 -2.76 -19.72
CA LEU A 2 25.57 -1.43 -19.34
C LEU A 2 27.09 -1.46 -19.22
N THR A 3 27.79 -0.85 -20.18
CA THR A 3 29.25 -0.65 -20.16
C THR A 3 29.54 0.80 -19.81
N GLY A 4 30.06 1.03 -18.60
CA GLY A 4 30.47 2.33 -18.08
C GLY A 4 30.77 2.22 -16.58
N PRO A 5 31.40 3.23 -15.95
CA PRO A 5 31.79 3.21 -14.53
C PRO A 5 30.63 2.92 -13.56
N LEU A 6 29.38 3.13 -14.00
CA LEU A 6 28.16 2.77 -13.29
C LEU A 6 27.97 1.26 -13.08
N SER A 7 28.47 0.40 -13.99
CA SER A 7 28.39 -1.06 -13.83
C SER A 7 29.50 -1.64 -12.95
N GLU A 8 30.55 -0.87 -12.66
CA GLU A 8 31.56 -1.22 -11.66
C GLU A 8 31.11 -0.85 -10.24
N ILE A 9 30.40 0.27 -10.06
CA ILE A 9 29.86 0.69 -8.75
C ILE A 9 28.85 -0.33 -8.20
N LEU A 10 28.09 -0.99 -9.08
CA LEU A 10 27.15 -2.05 -8.72
C LEU A 10 27.83 -3.38 -8.33
N LYS A 11 29.13 -3.58 -8.62
CA LYS A 11 29.87 -4.82 -8.30
C LYS A 11 30.45 -4.85 -6.88
N PHE A 12 30.47 -3.73 -6.17
CA PHE A 12 30.99 -3.71 -4.81
C PHE A 12 29.92 -4.26 -3.84
N GLU A 13 30.12 -5.52 -3.44
CA GLU A 13 29.37 -6.22 -2.38
C GLU A 13 29.49 -5.50 -1.03
N ASN A 14 30.59 -4.76 -0.83
CA ASN A 14 30.85 -3.95 0.36
C ASN A 14 30.84 -2.45 0.06
N VAL A 15 30.44 -1.67 1.06
CA VAL A 15 30.40 -0.21 1.02
C VAL A 15 31.81 0.33 0.76
N ASP A 16 32.03 1.02 -0.36
CA ASP A 16 33.31 1.70 -0.58
C ASP A 16 33.31 3.01 0.23
N LEU A 17 33.65 2.89 1.52
CA LEU A 17 33.88 4.02 2.43
C LEU A 17 34.86 5.04 1.84
N HIS A 18 35.77 4.62 0.95
CA HIS A 18 36.72 5.50 0.31
C HIS A 18 36.05 6.34 -0.80
N LEU A 19 35.12 5.74 -1.56
CA LEU A 19 34.30 6.46 -2.54
C LEU A 19 33.39 7.49 -1.85
N ILE A 20 32.74 7.12 -0.75
CA ILE A 20 31.87 8.03 0.02
C ILE A 20 32.70 9.19 0.59
N LYS A 21 33.85 8.89 1.23
CA LYS A 21 34.77 9.93 1.74
C LYS A 21 35.28 10.84 0.63
N ARG A 22 35.58 10.31 -0.57
CA ARG A 22 36.01 11.13 -1.72
C ARG A 22 34.90 12.05 -2.25
N LEU A 23 33.66 11.56 -2.31
CA LEU A 23 32.51 12.37 -2.73
C LEU A 23 32.23 13.49 -1.71
N LEU A 24 32.28 13.18 -0.41
CA LEU A 24 32.18 14.14 0.69
C LEU A 24 33.24 15.24 0.62
N LEU A 25 34.50 14.85 0.45
CA LEU A 25 35.63 15.79 0.34
C LEU A 25 35.57 16.65 -0.93
N ARG A 26 35.04 16.11 -2.03
CA ARG A 26 34.88 16.85 -3.30
C ARG A 26 33.85 17.97 -3.19
N ASP A 27 32.79 17.76 -2.42
CA ASP A 27 31.73 18.74 -2.20
C ASP A 27 31.98 19.64 -0.96
N GLY A 28 33.17 19.53 -0.34
CA GLY A 28 33.61 20.40 0.76
C GLY A 28 33.04 20.04 2.14
N ARG A 29 32.46 18.84 2.31
CA ARG A 29 31.87 18.38 3.57
C ARG A 29 32.88 17.55 4.38
N THR A 30 32.85 17.68 5.72
CA THR A 30 33.77 16.99 6.63
C THR A 30 33.03 16.03 7.56
N LEU A 31 33.67 14.89 7.85
CA LEU A 31 33.25 13.90 8.84
C LEU A 31 33.18 14.51 10.24
N ARG A 32 31.97 14.70 10.78
CA ARG A 32 31.76 15.04 12.20
C ARG A 32 30.91 13.99 12.88
N ASN A 33 31.37 13.54 14.04
CA ASN A 33 30.64 12.60 14.90
C ASN A 33 29.33 13.21 15.37
N LYS A 34 28.28 12.39 15.41
CA LYS A 34 26.90 12.74 15.73
C LYS A 34 26.78 13.29 17.16
N SER A 35 26.92 14.60 17.32
CA SER A 35 26.54 15.31 18.55
C SER A 35 25.86 16.65 18.32
N GLU A 36 25.71 17.12 17.08
CA GLU A 36 25.02 18.38 16.79
C GLU A 36 24.07 18.22 15.61
N LYS A 37 22.93 18.87 15.76
CA LYS A 37 21.66 18.75 15.06
C LYS A 37 21.71 19.37 13.65
N ASP A 38 22.68 18.95 12.83
CA ASP A 38 22.80 19.42 11.45
C ASP A 38 22.51 18.28 10.46
N ASP A 39 21.59 18.53 9.53
CA ASP A 39 21.09 17.63 8.47
C ASP A 39 22.19 17.27 7.44
N ASP A 40 23.23 16.51 7.83
CA ASP A 40 24.24 16.00 6.88
C ASP A 40 24.11 14.49 6.67
N ASP A 41 23.20 14.13 5.76
CA ASP A 41 22.92 12.74 5.32
C ASP A 41 24.18 11.93 5.01
N ALA A 42 25.24 12.57 4.55
CA ALA A 42 26.44 11.89 4.13
C ALA A 42 27.38 11.54 5.31
N ASN A 43 27.35 12.29 6.41
CA ASN A 43 28.00 11.89 7.67
C ASN A 43 27.21 10.78 8.37
N ASP A 44 25.89 10.83 8.27
CA ASP A 44 25.01 9.78 8.78
C ASP A 44 25.27 8.43 8.10
N ILE A 45 25.46 8.42 6.77
CA ILE A 45 25.85 7.20 6.05
C ILE A 45 27.14 6.60 6.62
N VAL A 46 28.16 7.41 6.92
CA VAL A 46 29.44 6.91 7.45
C VAL A 46 29.26 6.33 8.85
N TYR A 47 28.55 7.04 9.72
CA TYR A 47 28.21 6.55 11.06
C TYR A 47 27.48 5.20 11.02
N TYR A 48 26.45 5.09 10.19
CA TYR A 48 25.68 3.85 10.05
C TYR A 48 26.51 2.71 9.47
N THR A 49 27.47 2.99 8.58
CA THR A 49 28.35 1.96 8.03
C THR A 49 29.34 1.44 9.07
N GLU A 50 29.83 2.28 9.97
CA GLU A 50 30.68 1.86 11.10
C GLU A 50 29.91 0.96 12.08
N LEU A 51 28.62 1.22 12.30
CA LEU A 51 27.76 0.35 13.12
C LEU A 51 27.55 -1.05 12.53
N ILE A 52 27.53 -1.18 11.20
CA ILE A 52 27.38 -2.49 10.52
C ILE A 52 28.64 -3.34 10.68
N ASP A 53 29.82 -2.70 10.72
CA ASP A 53 31.11 -3.38 10.87
C ASP A 53 31.33 -3.90 12.31
N ASP A 54 30.51 -3.45 13.27
CA ASP A 54 30.51 -3.97 14.63
C ASP A 54 29.73 -5.31 14.68
N ASN A 55 30.46 -6.42 14.85
CA ASN A 55 29.97 -7.81 14.74
C ASN A 55 28.91 -8.23 15.81
N GLN A 56 28.27 -7.28 16.49
CA GLN A 56 27.28 -7.51 17.55
C GLN A 56 25.85 -7.08 17.18
N THR A 57 25.64 -6.39 16.05
CA THR A 57 24.29 -5.95 15.64
C THR A 57 23.35 -7.12 15.34
N LYS A 58 22.17 -7.09 15.94
CA LYS A 58 21.11 -8.09 15.66
C LYS A 58 20.45 -7.82 14.30
N ASN A 59 19.84 -8.84 13.69
CA ASN A 59 19.19 -8.73 12.38
C ASN A 59 18.12 -7.62 12.33
N ASP A 60 17.34 -7.43 13.40
CA ASP A 60 16.31 -6.39 13.48
C ASP A 60 16.91 -4.98 13.50
N GLU A 61 18.01 -4.79 14.25
CA GLU A 61 18.76 -3.52 14.28
C GLU A 61 19.42 -3.24 12.93
N LEU A 62 19.96 -4.28 12.30
CA LEU A 62 20.59 -4.19 10.98
C LEU A 62 19.57 -3.81 9.89
N ALA A 63 18.32 -4.27 10.00
CA ALA A 63 17.24 -3.85 9.11
C ALA A 63 16.96 -2.35 9.21
N VAL A 64 16.92 -1.81 10.42
CA VAL A 64 16.74 -0.36 10.67
C VAL A 64 17.91 0.43 10.10
N ILE A 65 19.15 0.00 10.37
CA ILE A 65 20.35 0.69 9.86
C ILE A 65 20.36 0.73 8.33
N TYR A 66 20.02 -0.39 7.66
CA TYR A 66 19.93 -0.41 6.20
C TYR A 66 18.80 0.48 5.66
N HIS A 67 17.66 0.57 6.36
CA HIS A 67 16.61 1.52 6.01
C HIS A 67 17.13 2.96 6.09
N ASP A 68 17.83 3.32 7.18
CA ASP A 68 18.30 4.68 7.41
C ASP A 68 19.37 5.09 6.39
N ILE A 69 20.32 4.20 6.07
CA ILE A 69 21.27 4.43 4.97
C ILE A 69 20.53 4.64 3.64
N GLY A 70 19.50 3.82 3.37
CA GLY A 70 18.67 3.95 2.18
C GLY A 70 17.97 5.32 2.11
N PHE A 71 17.49 5.83 3.25
CA PHE A 71 16.86 7.13 3.37
C PHE A 71 17.86 8.28 3.13
N CYS A 72 19.05 8.24 3.70
CA CYS A 72 20.08 9.23 3.43
C CYS A 72 20.45 9.29 1.93
N TYR A 73 20.61 8.13 1.27
CA TYR A 73 20.83 8.10 -0.17
C TYR A 73 19.64 8.63 -0.98
N TYR A 74 18.42 8.45 -0.50
CA TYR A 74 17.22 9.01 -1.12
C TYR A 74 17.24 10.54 -1.08
N GLN A 75 17.53 11.14 0.08
CA GLN A 75 17.65 12.59 0.25
C GLN A 75 18.76 13.18 -0.63
N LEU A 76 19.87 12.46 -0.76
CA LEU A 76 20.97 12.81 -1.66
C LEU A 76 20.68 12.52 -3.15
N THR A 77 19.46 12.10 -3.51
CA THR A 77 19.02 11.75 -4.87
C THR A 77 19.75 10.56 -5.53
N PHE A 78 20.51 9.79 -4.76
CA PHE A 78 21.18 8.57 -5.20
C PHE A 78 20.21 7.37 -5.17
N TYR A 79 19.16 7.43 -5.98
CA TYR A 79 18.03 6.50 -5.97
C TYR A 79 18.39 5.02 -6.14
N LEU A 80 19.37 4.68 -6.97
CA LEU A 80 19.80 3.28 -7.15
C LEU A 80 20.52 2.72 -5.91
N LEU A 81 21.29 3.56 -5.22
CA LEU A 81 21.94 3.18 -3.95
C LEU A 81 20.89 3.08 -2.85
N SER A 82 19.98 4.04 -2.75
CA SER A 82 18.83 3.98 -1.86
C SER A 82 18.06 2.65 -2.01
N LEU A 83 17.75 2.26 -3.26
CA LEU A 83 17.06 1.01 -3.54
C LEU A 83 17.86 -0.23 -3.12
N LYS A 84 19.18 -0.22 -3.32
CA LYS A 84 20.07 -1.31 -2.88
C LYS A 84 19.94 -1.55 -1.38
N TYR A 85 19.93 -0.48 -0.59
CA TYR A 85 19.85 -0.56 0.87
C TYR A 85 18.44 -0.88 1.39
N TYR A 86 17.39 -0.33 0.79
CA TYR A 86 16.02 -0.74 1.10
C TYR A 86 15.79 -2.22 0.82
N LYS A 87 16.32 -2.77 -0.28
CA LYS A 87 16.26 -4.23 -0.53
C LYS A 87 17.01 -5.06 0.50
N LYS A 88 18.16 -4.57 1.01
CA LYS A 88 18.88 -5.24 2.11
C LYS A 88 18.05 -5.24 3.39
N SER A 89 17.44 -4.10 3.74
CA SER A 89 16.53 -3.98 4.89
C SER A 89 15.35 -4.96 4.75
N LEU A 90 14.68 -4.97 3.59
CA LEU A 90 13.56 -5.87 3.29
C LEU A 90 13.96 -7.36 3.35
N GLY A 91 15.18 -7.71 2.98
CA GLY A 91 15.68 -9.09 3.07
C GLY A 91 15.87 -9.59 4.49
N LEU A 92 16.03 -8.68 5.46
CA LEU A 92 16.14 -9.00 6.88
C LEU A 92 14.79 -9.01 7.59
N CYS A 93 13.83 -8.21 7.09
CA CYS A 93 12.45 -8.27 7.54
C CYS A 93 11.77 -9.54 7.01
N SER A 94 11.27 -10.42 7.88
CA SER A 94 10.32 -11.46 7.45
C SER A 94 8.96 -10.81 7.18
N ILE A 95 8.81 -10.19 6.01
CA ILE A 95 7.73 -9.23 5.63
C ILE A 95 6.29 -9.75 5.85
N ILE A 96 6.07 -11.05 6.14
CA ILE A 96 4.73 -11.64 6.30
C ILE A 96 4.57 -12.42 7.62
N THR A 97 5.61 -12.54 8.45
CA THR A 97 5.52 -13.33 9.69
C THR A 97 6.30 -12.70 10.84
N THR A 98 5.76 -11.69 11.53
CA THR A 98 6.09 -11.40 12.94
C THR A 98 5.00 -10.56 13.64
N THR A 99 5.05 -10.59 14.97
CA THR A 99 3.94 -10.64 15.92
C THR A 99 3.73 -9.37 16.76
N THR A 100 4.53 -8.30 16.55
CA THR A 100 4.46 -7.07 17.36
C THR A 100 4.07 -5.84 16.52
N GLU A 101 3.33 -4.91 17.14
CA GLU A 101 2.86 -3.68 16.52
C GLU A 101 4.01 -2.78 16.02
N GLU A 102 5.12 -2.71 16.76
CA GLU A 102 6.30 -1.91 16.39
C GLU A 102 6.95 -2.40 15.09
N GLN A 103 7.07 -3.72 14.92
CA GLN A 103 7.63 -4.31 13.70
C GLN A 103 6.70 -4.10 12.50
N GLN A 104 5.38 -4.15 12.71
CA GLN A 104 4.41 -3.85 11.65
C GLN A 104 4.53 -2.38 11.20
N LYS A 105 4.66 -1.44 12.14
CA LYS A 105 4.88 -0.01 11.86
C LYS A 105 6.19 0.23 11.10
N PHE A 106 7.27 -0.44 11.48
CA PHE A 106 8.55 -0.34 10.76
C PHE A 106 8.44 -0.92 9.34
N ASN A 107 7.87 -2.12 9.18
CA ASN A 107 7.69 -2.75 7.87
C ASN A 107 6.83 -1.88 6.95
N TYR A 108 5.75 -1.29 7.48
CA TYR A 108 4.93 -0.33 6.75
C TYR A 108 5.77 0.85 6.25
N LYS A 109 6.56 1.49 7.13
CA LYS A 109 7.42 2.62 6.76
C LYS A 109 8.46 2.25 5.68
N LEU A 110 9.07 1.07 5.79
CA LEU A 110 10.04 0.60 4.81
C LEU A 110 9.40 0.33 3.44
N LEU A 111 8.21 -0.26 3.42
CA LEU A 111 7.48 -0.53 2.17
C LEU A 111 6.96 0.77 1.53
N SER A 112 6.46 1.73 2.33
CA SER A 112 5.96 3.01 1.82
C SER A 112 7.08 3.87 1.25
N THR A 113 8.24 3.96 1.92
CA THR A 113 9.43 4.65 1.39
C THR A 113 9.95 3.98 0.11
N THR A 114 9.94 2.65 0.05
CA THR A 114 10.32 1.90 -1.15
C THR A 114 9.35 2.15 -2.30
N MET A 115 8.04 2.23 -2.04
CA MET A 115 7.03 2.61 -3.03
C MET A 115 7.30 4.02 -3.59
N SER A 116 7.47 5.02 -2.73
CA SER A 116 7.76 6.40 -3.18
C SER A 116 9.03 6.48 -4.03
N LEU A 117 10.04 5.66 -3.72
CA LEU A 117 11.24 5.54 -4.53
C LEU A 117 10.95 4.95 -5.92
N TYR A 118 10.15 3.89 -6.03
CA TYR A 118 9.76 3.34 -7.33
C TYR A 118 8.89 4.31 -8.15
N HIS A 119 8.03 5.08 -7.48
CA HIS A 119 7.29 6.18 -8.13
C HIS A 119 8.24 7.22 -8.70
N THR A 120 9.25 7.64 -7.92
CA THR A 120 10.30 8.58 -8.37
C THR A 120 11.12 8.02 -9.54
N LEU A 121 11.33 6.71 -9.58
CA LEU A 121 11.99 6.00 -10.68
C LEU A 121 11.08 5.73 -11.88
N ASN A 122 9.82 6.18 -11.84
CA ASN A 122 8.80 5.96 -12.87
C ASN A 122 8.53 4.46 -13.16
N ASP A 123 8.73 3.60 -12.16
CA ASP A 123 8.40 2.17 -12.21
C ASP A 123 7.07 1.93 -11.47
N GLY A 124 5.97 2.31 -12.14
CA GLY A 124 4.63 2.20 -11.58
C GLY A 124 4.22 0.77 -11.23
N LYS A 125 4.77 -0.25 -11.90
CA LYS A 125 4.47 -1.67 -11.61
C LYS A 125 5.04 -2.07 -10.26
N MET A 126 6.29 -1.72 -9.99
CA MET A 126 6.89 -2.00 -8.69
C MET A 126 6.29 -1.12 -7.60
N ALA A 127 6.06 0.17 -7.85
CA ALA A 127 5.38 1.05 -6.88
C ALA A 127 4.04 0.45 -6.45
N LEU A 128 3.25 -0.05 -7.40
CA LEU A 128 1.98 -0.70 -7.12
C LEU A 128 2.12 -2.01 -6.32
N ASP A 129 3.13 -2.84 -6.59
CA ASP A 129 3.37 -4.06 -5.80
C ASP A 129 3.68 -3.73 -4.33
N TYR A 130 4.50 -2.71 -4.08
CA TYR A 130 4.71 -2.20 -2.73
C TYR A 130 3.45 -1.57 -2.14
N ALA A 131 2.60 -0.98 -3.01
CA ALA A 131 1.28 -0.52 -2.64
C ALA A 131 0.44 -1.59 -1.94
N PHE A 132 0.27 -2.74 -2.61
CA PHE A 132 -0.48 -3.82 -2.02
C PHE A 132 0.12 -4.37 -0.73
N LYS A 133 1.45 -4.37 -0.60
CA LYS A 133 2.10 -4.86 0.62
C LYS A 133 1.80 -3.95 1.82
N CYS A 134 1.81 -2.63 1.63
CA CYS A 134 1.42 -1.68 2.69
C CYS A 134 -0.04 -1.81 3.08
N LEU A 135 -0.96 -1.89 2.10
CA LEU A 135 -2.39 -2.09 2.37
C LEU A 135 -2.62 -3.34 3.24
N ARG A 136 -1.96 -4.45 2.93
CA ARG A 136 -2.07 -5.69 3.70
C ARG A 136 -1.58 -5.57 5.15
N ILE A 137 -0.54 -4.77 5.40
CA ILE A 137 -0.06 -4.53 6.76
C ILE A 137 -1.07 -3.68 7.53
N LEU A 138 -1.57 -2.61 6.91
CA LEU A 138 -2.56 -1.73 7.53
C LEU A 138 -3.89 -2.45 7.81
N GLU A 139 -4.35 -3.32 6.91
CA GLU A 139 -5.52 -4.19 7.14
C GLU A 139 -5.29 -5.13 8.33
N ALA A 140 -4.09 -5.69 8.48
CA ALA A 140 -3.75 -6.61 9.57
C ALA A 140 -3.61 -5.92 10.93
N ILE A 141 -3.37 -4.60 10.96
CA ILE A 141 -3.26 -3.83 12.20
C ILE A 141 -4.66 -3.59 12.82
N GLU A 142 -5.76 -3.86 12.10
CA GLU A 142 -7.13 -3.40 12.41
C GLU A 142 -7.12 -1.91 12.78
N PRO A 143 -7.41 -0.98 11.86
CA PRO A 143 -7.31 0.45 12.19
C PRO A 143 -8.28 0.79 13.34
N ARG A 144 -7.74 0.95 14.56
CA ARG A 144 -8.51 1.21 15.79
C ARG A 144 -8.81 2.69 16.00
N GLY A 145 -8.38 3.55 15.08
CA GLY A 145 -8.52 5.00 15.17
C GLY A 145 -8.65 5.68 13.81
N ASN A 146 -9.20 6.90 13.84
CA ASN A 146 -9.43 7.71 12.64
C ASN A 146 -8.12 8.04 11.91
N GLN A 147 -6.98 8.11 12.62
CA GLN A 147 -5.69 8.45 12.01
C GLN A 147 -5.18 7.33 11.11
N GLU A 148 -5.21 6.07 11.56
CA GLU A 148 -4.80 4.92 10.76
C GLU A 148 -5.74 4.71 9.56
N GLN A 149 -7.04 5.02 9.73
CA GLN A 149 -8.01 5.02 8.63
C GLN A 149 -7.68 6.09 7.58
N ILE A 150 -7.35 7.31 7.99
CA ILE A 150 -6.94 8.38 7.07
C ILE A 150 -5.66 8.00 6.31
N GLU A 151 -4.67 7.42 6.99
CA GLU A 151 -3.44 6.95 6.36
C GLU A 151 -3.72 5.84 5.34
N LEU A 152 -4.57 4.87 5.68
CA LEU A 152 -5.00 3.83 4.75
C LEU A 152 -5.75 4.41 3.55
N ALA A 153 -6.60 5.43 3.74
CA ALA A 153 -7.31 6.09 2.64
C ALA A 153 -6.36 6.81 1.68
N ASN A 154 -5.38 7.57 2.20
CA ASN A 154 -4.37 8.23 1.38
C ASN A 154 -3.60 7.20 0.55
N TYR A 155 -3.29 6.06 1.16
CA TYR A 155 -2.57 4.99 0.49
C TYR A 155 -3.38 4.32 -0.61
N CYS A 156 -4.67 4.06 -0.37
CA CYS A 156 -5.60 3.62 -1.40
C CYS A 156 -5.66 4.60 -2.57
N GLN A 157 -5.66 5.91 -2.28
CA GLN A 157 -5.69 6.95 -3.31
C GLN A 157 -4.41 6.94 -4.17
N GLU A 158 -3.22 6.84 -3.56
CA GLU A 158 -1.96 6.72 -4.30
C GLU A 158 -1.93 5.47 -5.19
N ALA A 159 -2.41 4.33 -4.67
CA ALA A 159 -2.53 3.11 -5.47
C ALA A 159 -3.50 3.27 -6.64
N ILE A 160 -4.63 3.96 -6.45
CA ILE A 160 -5.60 4.28 -7.51
C ILE A 160 -4.95 5.15 -8.58
N ASP A 161 -4.19 6.18 -8.19
CA ASP A 161 -3.53 7.09 -9.13
C ASP A 161 -2.49 6.33 -9.98
N LEU A 162 -1.72 5.43 -9.36
CA LEU A 162 -0.82 4.52 -10.06
C LEU A 162 -1.58 3.62 -11.05
N TYR A 163 -2.71 3.07 -10.63
CA TYR A 163 -3.54 2.24 -11.50
C TYR A 163 -4.09 2.98 -12.71
N GLN A 164 -4.48 4.24 -12.56
CA GLN A 164 -4.98 5.06 -13.65
C GLN A 164 -3.91 5.38 -14.71
N GLN A 165 -2.64 5.43 -14.29
CA GLN A 165 -1.50 5.66 -15.19
C GLN A 165 -1.07 4.38 -15.92
N LEU A 166 -1.44 3.21 -15.40
CA LEU A 166 -1.03 1.91 -15.94
C LEU A 166 -2.06 1.35 -16.93
N THR A 167 -1.56 0.67 -17.97
CA THR A 167 -2.42 -0.18 -18.81
C THR A 167 -2.64 -1.52 -18.10
N LEU A 168 -3.89 -1.82 -17.73
CA LEU A 168 -4.26 -3.04 -17.03
C LEU A 168 -4.58 -4.17 -18.01
N GLU A 169 -3.55 -4.94 -18.34
CA GLU A 169 -3.59 -5.98 -19.37
C GLU A 169 -4.25 -7.28 -18.89
N THR A 170 -4.23 -7.52 -17.57
CA THR A 170 -4.73 -8.78 -16.99
C THR A 170 -5.98 -8.54 -16.13
N VAL A 171 -6.90 -9.51 -16.15
CA VAL A 171 -8.08 -9.54 -15.27
C VAL A 171 -7.67 -9.42 -13.80
N ASN A 172 -6.56 -10.06 -13.40
CA ASN A 172 -6.07 -9.98 -12.03
C ASN A 172 -5.68 -8.54 -11.64
N GLN A 173 -5.01 -7.78 -12.51
CA GLN A 173 -4.69 -6.37 -12.23
C GLN A 173 -5.93 -5.50 -12.12
N GLN A 174 -6.93 -5.74 -12.98
CA GLN A 174 -8.22 -5.03 -12.94
C GLN A 174 -8.99 -5.35 -11.66
N GLN A 175 -8.96 -6.60 -11.19
CA GLN A 175 -9.56 -7.00 -9.91
C GLN A 175 -8.84 -6.39 -8.72
N GLN A 176 -7.50 -6.38 -8.74
CA GLN A 176 -6.72 -5.72 -7.70
C GLN A 176 -7.03 -4.21 -7.66
N TYR A 177 -7.18 -3.55 -8.82
CA TYR A 177 -7.62 -2.16 -8.89
C TYR A 177 -9.01 -1.95 -8.29
N ALA A 178 -9.97 -2.83 -8.62
CA ALA A 178 -11.31 -2.79 -8.03
C ALA A 178 -11.29 -3.02 -6.52
N ASN A 179 -10.40 -3.88 -6.02
CA ASN A 179 -10.23 -4.11 -4.58
C ASN A 179 -9.75 -2.86 -3.84
N VAL A 180 -8.81 -2.08 -4.41
CA VAL A 180 -8.37 -0.82 -3.79
C VAL A 180 -9.54 0.16 -3.64
N TRP A 181 -10.40 0.28 -4.67
CA TRP A 181 -11.63 1.07 -4.57
C TRP A 181 -12.59 0.55 -3.49
N SER A 182 -12.71 -0.78 -3.33
CA SER A 182 -13.52 -1.39 -2.26
C SER A 182 -12.98 -1.04 -0.87
N THR A 183 -11.67 -1.17 -0.68
CA THR A 183 -11.01 -0.85 0.59
C THR A 183 -11.20 0.63 0.92
N LEU A 184 -11.05 1.53 -0.05
CA LEU A 184 -11.32 2.96 0.13
C LEU A 184 -12.78 3.23 0.52
N ALA A 185 -13.74 2.52 -0.07
CA ALA A 185 -15.15 2.66 0.29
C ALA A 185 -15.42 2.26 1.74
N VAL A 186 -14.82 1.17 2.23
CA VAL A 186 -14.95 0.74 3.63
C VAL A 186 -14.41 1.80 4.57
N ILE A 187 -13.27 2.38 4.27
CA ILE A 187 -12.67 3.44 5.09
C ILE A 187 -13.59 4.66 5.16
N TYR A 188 -14.11 5.12 4.02
CA TYR A 188 -15.05 6.24 4.01
C TYR A 188 -16.35 5.94 4.75
N TYR A 189 -16.83 4.70 4.73
CA TYR A 189 -17.96 4.29 5.55
C TYR A 189 -17.66 4.40 7.04
N ASP A 190 -16.49 3.94 7.48
CA ASP A 190 -16.09 4.01 8.89
C ASP A 190 -15.85 5.47 9.34
N LEU A 191 -15.41 6.34 8.44
CA LEU A 191 -15.25 7.78 8.65
C LEU A 191 -16.57 8.58 8.52
N ASP A 192 -17.70 7.92 8.29
CA ASP A 192 -19.03 8.52 8.04
C ASP A 192 -19.08 9.48 6.83
N GLN A 193 -18.15 9.31 5.88
CA GLN A 193 -18.08 10.03 4.60
C GLN A 193 -18.93 9.31 3.54
N ILE A 194 -20.24 9.50 3.64
CA ILE A 194 -21.23 8.73 2.88
C ILE A 194 -21.10 8.95 1.36
N SER A 195 -20.91 10.19 0.90
CA SER A 195 -20.82 10.50 -0.53
C SER A 195 -19.63 9.81 -1.21
N GLU A 196 -18.47 9.89 -0.58
CA GLU A 196 -17.20 9.36 -1.03
C GLU A 196 -17.23 7.83 -1.00
N CYS A 197 -17.85 7.24 0.04
CA CYS A 197 -18.09 5.82 0.11
C CYS A 197 -18.91 5.31 -1.09
N LEU A 198 -20.02 6.00 -1.41
CA LEU A 198 -20.89 5.62 -2.52
C LEU A 198 -20.17 5.69 -3.88
N ASP A 199 -19.39 6.74 -4.13
CA ASP A 199 -18.58 6.90 -5.35
C ASP A 199 -17.55 5.77 -5.47
N CYS A 200 -16.83 5.46 -4.39
CA CYS A 200 -15.85 4.39 -4.36
C CYS A 200 -16.48 3.00 -4.60
N CYS A 201 -17.63 2.73 -3.96
CA CYS A 201 -18.40 1.52 -4.21
C CYS A 201 -18.79 1.42 -5.70
N GLN A 202 -19.29 2.50 -6.31
CA GLN A 202 -19.69 2.51 -7.71
C GLN A 202 -18.52 2.19 -8.65
N LYS A 203 -17.38 2.88 -8.47
CA LYS A 203 -16.18 2.65 -9.29
C LYS A 203 -15.65 1.22 -9.19
N SER A 204 -15.59 0.67 -7.97
CA SER A 204 -15.19 -0.71 -7.75
C SER A 204 -16.11 -1.68 -8.50
N MET A 205 -17.43 -1.49 -8.36
CA MET A 205 -18.43 -2.35 -8.99
C MET A 205 -18.40 -2.25 -10.52
N GLU A 206 -18.20 -1.06 -11.10
CA GLU A 206 -18.05 -0.89 -12.55
C GLU A 206 -16.89 -1.71 -13.12
N ILE A 207 -15.75 -1.75 -12.41
CA ILE A 207 -14.59 -2.54 -12.83
C ILE A 207 -14.92 -4.03 -12.75
N PHE A 208 -15.47 -4.51 -11.63
CA PHE A 208 -15.87 -5.91 -11.49
C PHE A 208 -16.91 -6.37 -12.53
N ASN A 209 -17.84 -5.48 -12.90
CA ASN A 209 -18.83 -5.76 -13.94
C ASN A 209 -18.18 -5.90 -15.32
N LYS A 210 -17.21 -5.03 -15.65
CA LYS A 210 -16.48 -5.10 -16.92
C LYS A 210 -15.63 -6.36 -17.05
N THR A 211 -15.04 -6.83 -15.95
CA THR A 211 -14.18 -8.02 -16.00
C THR A 211 -14.97 -9.33 -16.15
N SER A 212 -16.31 -9.31 -16.04
CA SER A 212 -17.20 -10.49 -16.14
C SER A 212 -16.81 -11.66 -15.21
N THR A 213 -15.98 -11.38 -14.21
CA THR A 213 -15.43 -12.36 -13.28
C THR A 213 -16.11 -12.25 -11.94
N THR A 214 -16.17 -13.37 -11.23
CA THR A 214 -16.76 -13.50 -9.91
C THR A 214 -16.31 -12.36 -8.98
N PRO A 215 -17.25 -11.61 -8.39
CA PRO A 215 -16.94 -10.69 -7.30
C PRO A 215 -16.50 -11.51 -6.08
N HIS A 216 -15.20 -11.73 -5.92
CA HIS A 216 -14.67 -12.49 -4.78
C HIS A 216 -14.72 -11.61 -3.53
N GLY A 217 -15.44 -12.02 -2.47
CA GLY A 217 -15.36 -11.49 -1.10
C GLY A 217 -15.64 -9.98 -0.90
N THR A 218 -14.71 -9.12 -1.32
CA THR A 218 -14.70 -7.66 -1.18
C THR A 218 -15.80 -6.96 -1.98
N ALA A 219 -16.15 -7.46 -3.16
CA ALA A 219 -17.23 -6.89 -3.96
C ALA A 219 -18.62 -7.09 -3.35
N GLY A 220 -18.84 -8.19 -2.62
CA GLY A 220 -20.08 -8.41 -1.85
C GLY A 220 -20.24 -7.39 -0.71
N LEU A 221 -19.12 -6.96 -0.11
CA LEU A 221 -19.11 -5.90 0.89
C LEU A 221 -19.53 -4.56 0.28
N ASN A 222 -19.05 -4.19 -0.92
CA ASN A 222 -19.44 -2.93 -1.56
C ASN A 222 -20.95 -2.82 -1.79
N TYR A 223 -21.59 -3.91 -2.24
CA TYR A 223 -23.05 -3.93 -2.37
C TYR A 223 -23.76 -3.78 -1.02
N GLU A 224 -23.23 -4.38 0.04
CA GLU A 224 -23.78 -4.26 1.39
C GLU A 224 -23.63 -2.84 1.95
N LEU A 225 -22.45 -2.23 1.80
CA LEU A 225 -22.18 -0.85 2.21
C LEU A 225 -23.09 0.14 1.47
N TYR A 226 -23.14 0.03 0.14
CA TYR A 226 -23.96 0.90 -0.71
C TYR A 226 -25.42 0.92 -0.25
N VAL A 227 -25.99 -0.26 -0.01
CA VAL A 227 -27.40 -0.34 0.41
C VAL A 227 -27.61 0.11 1.85
N ASN A 228 -26.74 -0.26 2.79
CA ASN A 228 -26.87 0.21 4.17
C ASN A 228 -26.85 1.75 4.24
N LEU A 229 -26.04 2.41 3.41
CA LEU A 229 -25.98 3.86 3.30
C LEU A 229 -27.24 4.47 2.70
N HIS A 230 -27.77 3.94 1.60
CA HIS A 230 -29.02 4.43 1.02
C HIS A 230 -30.23 4.21 1.93
N LEU A 231 -30.26 3.11 2.71
CA LEU A 231 -31.27 2.88 3.74
C LEU A 231 -31.16 3.90 4.88
N LYS A 232 -29.96 4.21 5.37
CA LYS A 232 -29.74 5.27 6.37
C LYS A 232 -30.26 6.64 5.89
N ASN A 233 -30.11 6.93 4.59
CA ASN A 233 -30.58 8.17 3.98
C ASN A 233 -32.07 8.17 3.58
N GLY A 234 -32.85 7.14 3.96
CA GLY A 234 -34.28 7.03 3.63
C GLY A 234 -34.57 6.74 2.16
N GLN A 235 -33.55 6.49 1.34
CA GLN A 235 -33.65 6.24 -0.10
C GLN A 235 -33.88 4.76 -0.40
N ARG A 236 -34.98 4.22 0.14
CA ARG A 236 -35.31 2.78 0.10
C ARG A 236 -35.44 2.23 -1.33
N TRP A 237 -36.05 3.00 -2.24
CA TRP A 237 -36.21 2.60 -3.65
C TRP A 237 -34.86 2.39 -4.35
N VAL A 238 -33.88 3.28 -4.13
CA VAL A 238 -32.53 3.17 -4.71
C VAL A 238 -31.85 1.91 -4.19
N ALA A 239 -31.93 1.68 -2.88
CA ALA A 239 -31.39 0.49 -2.23
C ALA A 239 -31.97 -0.82 -2.82
N GLU A 240 -33.27 -0.87 -3.09
CA GLU A 240 -33.93 -2.05 -3.66
C GLU A 240 -33.48 -2.30 -5.11
N GLU A 241 -33.51 -1.27 -5.96
CA GLU A 241 -33.07 -1.37 -7.35
C GLU A 241 -31.62 -1.87 -7.44
N PHE A 242 -30.76 -1.37 -6.55
CA PHE A 242 -29.36 -1.78 -6.47
C PHE A 242 -29.19 -3.22 -6.00
N TYR A 243 -29.89 -3.67 -4.96
CA TYR A 243 -29.83 -5.07 -4.56
C TYR A 243 -30.29 -6.02 -5.68
N ARG A 244 -31.30 -5.63 -6.46
CA ARG A 244 -31.74 -6.43 -7.61
C ARG A 244 -30.68 -6.52 -8.70
N LYS A 245 -30.00 -5.41 -9.01
CA LYS A 245 -28.86 -5.39 -9.95
C LYS A 245 -27.71 -6.26 -9.45
N ALA A 246 -27.32 -6.11 -8.19
CA ALA A 246 -26.28 -6.90 -7.53
C ALA A 246 -26.59 -8.40 -7.58
N LEU A 247 -27.81 -8.77 -7.20
CA LEU A 247 -28.28 -10.15 -7.18
C LEU A 247 -28.25 -10.76 -8.59
N ASN A 248 -28.67 -10.01 -9.61
CA ASN A 248 -28.64 -10.46 -10.99
C ASN A 248 -27.20 -10.75 -11.46
N ILE A 249 -26.26 -9.86 -11.16
CA ILE A 249 -24.84 -10.02 -11.52
C ILE A 249 -24.23 -11.23 -10.79
N ILE A 250 -24.48 -11.36 -9.48
CA ILE A 250 -23.92 -12.48 -8.70
C ILE A 250 -24.53 -13.81 -9.15
N LYS A 251 -25.84 -13.88 -9.41
CA LYS A 251 -26.48 -15.11 -9.90
C LYS A 251 -26.02 -15.50 -11.31
N THR A 252 -25.70 -14.53 -12.17
CA THR A 252 -25.25 -14.80 -13.54
C THR A 252 -23.77 -15.20 -13.62
N HIS A 253 -22.91 -14.58 -12.82
CA HIS A 253 -21.45 -14.77 -12.90
C HIS A 253 -20.85 -15.58 -11.76
N ALA A 254 -21.54 -15.72 -10.62
CA ALA A 254 -21.06 -16.38 -9.41
C ALA A 254 -22.19 -17.15 -8.67
N PRO A 255 -22.95 -18.03 -9.33
CA PRO A 255 -24.12 -18.68 -8.72
C PRO A 255 -23.79 -19.54 -7.48
N TYR A 256 -22.51 -19.90 -7.30
CA TYR A 256 -22.01 -20.68 -6.18
C TYR A 256 -21.65 -19.83 -4.95
N GLU A 257 -21.64 -18.49 -5.05
CA GLU A 257 -21.46 -17.56 -3.92
C GLU A 257 -22.74 -17.43 -3.08
N LEU A 258 -23.28 -18.58 -2.67
CA LEU A 258 -24.57 -18.71 -1.98
C LEU A 258 -24.63 -17.86 -0.71
N ARG A 259 -23.50 -17.69 0.00
CA ARG A 259 -23.44 -16.86 1.21
C ARG A 259 -23.76 -15.39 0.91
N VAL A 260 -23.23 -14.83 -0.18
CA VAL A 260 -23.48 -13.44 -0.58
C VAL A 260 -24.89 -13.28 -1.13
N ILE A 261 -25.34 -14.23 -1.96
CA ILE A 261 -26.70 -14.25 -2.52
C ILE A 261 -27.74 -14.27 -1.40
N ILE A 262 -27.65 -15.22 -0.46
CA ILE A 262 -28.58 -15.36 0.67
C ILE A 262 -28.59 -14.09 1.53
N ARG A 263 -27.43 -13.46 1.75
CA ARG A 263 -27.33 -12.23 2.53
C ARG A 263 -28.05 -11.05 1.87
N ILE A 264 -27.88 -10.88 0.56
CA ILE A 264 -28.59 -9.85 -0.23
C ILE A 264 -30.09 -10.15 -0.25
N GLU A 265 -30.50 -11.39 -0.47
CA GLU A 265 -31.92 -11.79 -0.48
C GLU A 265 -32.59 -11.55 0.87
N ASN A 266 -31.94 -11.91 1.98
CA ASN A 266 -32.48 -11.67 3.33
C ASN A 266 -32.66 -10.17 3.60
N LYS A 267 -31.76 -9.33 3.09
CA LYS A 267 -31.87 -7.87 3.23
C LYS A 267 -33.01 -7.30 2.39
N LEU A 268 -33.17 -7.76 1.15
CA LEU A 268 -34.33 -7.43 0.32
C LEU A 268 -35.65 -7.83 1.00
N VAL A 269 -35.74 -9.05 1.53
CA VAL A 269 -36.93 -9.53 2.25
C VAL A 269 -37.24 -8.65 3.45
N LYS A 270 -36.23 -8.32 4.27
CA LYS A 270 -36.40 -7.39 5.40
C LYS A 270 -36.89 -6.01 4.94
N MET A 271 -36.34 -5.50 3.84
CA MET A 271 -36.80 -4.27 3.19
C MET A 271 -38.19 -4.37 2.53
N PHE A 272 -38.86 -5.51 2.51
CA PHE A 272 -40.29 -5.59 2.15
C PHE A 272 -41.18 -5.72 3.38
N LEU A 273 -40.71 -6.45 4.40
CA LEU A 273 -41.42 -6.60 5.66
C LEU A 273 -41.53 -5.27 6.42
N ASP A 274 -40.46 -4.47 6.45
CA ASP A 274 -40.45 -3.17 7.14
C ASP A 274 -41.26 -2.07 6.39
N SER A 275 -42.03 -2.41 5.34
CA SER A 275 -42.86 -1.46 4.54
C SER A 275 -44.36 -1.74 4.64
N GLU A 276 -44.76 -2.76 5.39
CA GLU A 276 -46.16 -3.09 5.63
C GLU A 276 -46.74 -2.47 6.92
N ASP A 277 -45.97 -1.63 7.62
CA ASP A 277 -46.38 -0.78 8.75
C ASP A 277 -46.46 0.71 8.34
#